data_AF-A5KSC4-F1
#
_entry.id   AF-A5KSC4-F1
#
_cell.length_a   1.000
_cell.length_b   1.000
_cell.length_c   1.000
_cell.angle_alpha   90.00
_cell.angle_beta   90.00
_cell.angle_gamma   90.00
#
_symmetry.space_group_name_H-M   'P 1'
#
loop_
_entity.id
_entity.type
_entity.pdbx_description
1 polymer ?
#
loop_
_entity_poly.entity_id
_entity_poly.type
_entity_poly.pdbx_seq_one_letter_code
_entity_poly.pdbx_strand_id
1 'polypeptide(L)'
;MPWRSSVSLWRLLLSLFRFMKAYALHIVAATESHGSSGLFEALGINWQLLGLQALAFVILVVLLGKFVYPKLIGAIDAREKAIFESLEAAQQAESKAEEVEEKVKKLLTEARKEAADIVAVAKKEAAAEVGAAEAKAKKRAEHIVAEAQEQLGQEVNKARLVLRKETTELVALATEKIVREKVDADRDAKLIEAALKEAK
;
A
#
# COMPACT_ATOMS: atom_id res chain seq x y z
N MET A 1 -21.80 21.86 26.16
CA MET A 1 -22.19 22.80 27.23
C MET A 1 -23.64 23.26 27.05
N PRO A 2 -24.65 22.62 27.69
CA PRO A 2 -26.07 22.95 27.52
C PRO A 2 -26.68 23.72 28.71
N TRP A 3 -25.89 24.52 29.44
CA TRP A 3 -26.35 25.19 30.67
C TRP A 3 -27.06 26.55 30.48
N ARG A 4 -27.09 27.11 29.26
CA ARG A 4 -27.64 28.48 29.03
C ARG A 4 -29.16 28.56 28.97
N SER A 5 -29.88 27.51 28.54
CA SER A 5 -31.35 27.54 28.43
C SER A 5 -32.05 27.41 29.79
N SER A 6 -31.49 26.64 30.74
CA SER A 6 -32.02 26.51 32.10
C SER A 6 -32.03 27.84 32.87
N VAL A 7 -31.05 28.71 32.64
CA VAL A 7 -30.96 30.03 33.32
C VAL A 7 -32.09 30.97 32.88
N SER A 8 -32.52 30.90 31.62
CA SER A 8 -33.64 31.71 31.11
C SER A 8 -34.98 31.26 31.67
N LEU A 9 -35.19 29.94 31.79
CA LEU A 9 -36.36 29.35 32.43
C LEU A 9 -36.39 29.67 33.93
N TRP A 10 -35.26 29.61 34.62
CA TRP A 10 -35.19 29.95 36.05
C TRP A 10 -35.41 31.44 36.30
N ARG A 11 -34.91 32.32 35.43
CA ARG A 11 -35.23 33.77 35.47
C ARG A 11 -36.70 34.04 35.16
N LEU A 12 -37.29 33.32 34.21
CA LEU A 12 -38.72 33.41 33.91
C LEU A 12 -39.54 32.91 35.09
N LEU A 13 -39.19 31.77 35.70
CA LEU A 13 -39.87 31.22 36.87
C LEU A 13 -39.74 32.15 38.09
N LEU A 14 -38.56 32.72 38.34
CA LEU A 14 -38.37 33.74 39.38
C LEU A 14 -39.14 35.02 39.06
N SER A 15 -39.20 35.43 37.80
CA SER A 15 -39.94 36.62 37.38
C SER A 15 -41.45 36.38 37.51
N LEU A 16 -41.93 35.18 37.18
CA LEU A 16 -43.32 34.78 37.26
C LEU A 16 -43.71 34.59 38.73
N PHE A 17 -42.82 34.07 39.57
CA PHE A 17 -43.02 33.98 41.02
C PHE A 17 -42.97 35.38 41.68
N ARG A 18 -42.07 36.26 41.24
CA ARG A 18 -42.05 37.67 41.68
C ARG A 18 -43.29 38.42 41.22
N PHE A 19 -43.76 38.16 40.00
CA PHE A 19 -44.96 38.76 39.44
C PHE A 19 -46.22 38.20 40.09
N MET A 20 -46.28 36.90 40.37
CA MET A 20 -47.37 36.26 41.10
C MET A 20 -47.38 36.68 42.57
N LYS A 21 -46.21 36.81 43.21
CA LYS A 21 -46.08 37.40 44.56
C LYS A 21 -46.50 38.86 44.54
N ALA A 22 -46.12 39.65 43.54
CA ALA A 22 -46.53 41.04 43.39
C ALA A 22 -48.03 41.18 43.09
N TYR A 23 -48.61 40.28 42.29
CA TYR A 23 -50.03 40.22 41.98
C TYR A 23 -50.85 39.77 43.18
N ALA A 24 -50.39 38.76 43.91
CA ALA A 24 -50.97 38.35 45.19
C ALA A 24 -50.85 39.46 46.24
N LEU A 25 -49.70 40.16 46.30
CA LEU A 25 -49.51 41.33 47.17
C LEU A 25 -50.42 42.49 46.75
N HIS A 26 -50.67 42.69 45.46
CA HIS A 26 -51.59 43.71 44.95
C HIS A 26 -53.05 43.36 45.22
N ILE A 27 -53.44 42.08 45.14
CA ILE A 27 -54.80 41.65 45.50
C ILE A 27 -55.01 41.71 47.01
N VAL A 28 -54.02 41.29 47.81
CA VAL A 28 -54.08 41.41 49.27
C VAL A 28 -54.09 42.88 49.70
N ALA A 29 -53.26 43.74 49.10
CA ALA A 29 -53.25 45.17 49.37
C ALA A 29 -54.49 45.91 48.81
N ALA A 30 -55.12 45.41 47.73
CA ALA A 30 -56.38 45.95 47.21
C ALA A 30 -57.61 45.53 48.04
N THR A 31 -57.46 44.58 48.98
CA THR A 31 -58.50 44.13 49.91
C THR A 31 -58.33 44.75 51.31
N GLU A 32 -57.76 45.96 51.43
CA GLU A 32 -57.91 46.78 52.66
C GLU A 32 -59.14 47.71 52.60
N SER A 33 -59.89 47.72 51.51
CA SER A 33 -61.18 48.41 51.48
C SER A 33 -62.19 47.63 50.64
N HIS A 34 -63.03 46.83 51.29
CA HIS A 34 -64.49 46.83 51.13
C HIS A 34 -65.09 45.83 52.12
N GLY A 35 -65.93 46.34 53.02
CA GLY A 35 -66.56 45.57 54.09
C GLY A 35 -67.72 44.71 53.61
N SER A 36 -67.86 43.54 54.25
CA SER A 36 -69.16 42.96 54.59
C SER A 36 -69.01 42.03 55.80
N SER A 37 -69.80 42.31 56.82
CA SER A 37 -69.82 41.74 58.17
C SER A 37 -70.16 40.24 58.17
N GLY A 38 -69.28 39.39 58.71
CA GLY A 38 -69.58 37.97 58.92
C GLY A 38 -68.59 37.27 59.86
N LEU A 39 -69.13 36.43 60.76
CA LEU A 39 -68.48 35.67 61.85
C LEU A 39 -67.18 34.88 61.53
N PHE A 40 -66.76 34.81 60.27
CA PHE A 40 -65.62 34.00 59.82
C PHE A 40 -64.27 34.73 59.90
N GLU A 41 -64.28 36.06 60.04
CA GLU A 41 -63.06 36.88 60.13
C GLU A 41 -62.37 36.76 61.50
N ALA A 42 -63.13 36.47 62.57
CA ALA A 42 -62.60 36.21 63.92
C ALA A 42 -61.84 34.87 64.03
N LEU A 43 -62.00 33.97 63.05
CA LEU A 43 -61.27 32.70 62.96
C LEU A 43 -60.04 32.79 62.03
N GLY A 44 -59.73 33.96 61.47
CA GLY A 44 -58.56 34.20 60.61
C GLY A 44 -58.64 33.50 59.24
N ILE A 45 -59.80 32.98 58.84
CA ILE A 45 -59.98 32.21 57.61
C ILE A 45 -60.86 32.99 56.63
N ASN A 46 -60.21 33.61 55.65
CA ASN A 46 -60.86 34.33 54.56
C ASN A 46 -61.11 33.39 53.36
N TRP A 47 -62.37 32.98 53.15
CA TRP A 47 -62.75 32.04 52.08
C TRP A 47 -62.47 32.57 50.67
N GLN A 48 -62.60 33.89 50.45
CA GLN A 48 -62.26 34.53 49.18
C GLN A 48 -60.76 34.49 48.87
N LEU A 49 -59.90 34.71 49.88
CA LEU A 49 -58.45 34.59 49.73
C LEU A 49 -58.04 33.14 49.45
N LEU A 50 -58.66 32.17 50.13
CA LEU A 50 -58.43 30.75 49.89
C LEU A 50 -58.83 30.33 48.46
N GLY A 51 -59.97 30.82 47.95
CA GLY A 51 -60.41 30.57 46.57
C GLY A 51 -59.48 31.16 45.50
N LEU A 52 -59.02 32.40 45.67
CA LEU A 52 -58.04 33.05 44.79
C LEU A 52 -56.68 32.34 44.84
N GLN A 53 -56.23 31.95 46.03
CA GLN A 53 -54.99 31.20 46.21
C GLN A 53 -55.08 29.80 45.58
N ALA A 54 -56.22 29.11 45.72
CA ALA A 54 -56.47 27.83 45.07
C ALA A 54 -56.48 27.98 43.54
N LEU A 55 -57.12 29.03 43.00
CA LEU A 55 -57.11 29.30 41.56
C LEU A 55 -55.70 29.59 41.03
N ALA A 56 -54.91 30.40 41.74
CA ALA A 56 -53.51 30.66 41.40
C ALA A 56 -52.66 29.38 41.44
N PHE A 57 -52.89 28.51 42.44
CA PHE A 57 -52.23 27.20 42.53
C PHE A 57 -52.61 26.29 41.36
N VAL A 58 -53.90 26.23 40.99
CA VAL A 58 -54.38 25.44 39.84
C VAL A 58 -53.75 25.94 38.55
N ILE A 59 -53.71 27.26 38.31
CA ILE A 59 -53.05 27.85 37.14
C ILE A 59 -51.57 27.47 37.08
N LEU A 60 -50.87 27.50 38.23
CA LEU A 60 -49.47 27.09 38.33
C LEU A 60 -49.27 25.60 38.02
N VAL A 61 -50.12 24.72 38.55
CA VAL A 61 -50.07 23.27 38.28
C VAL A 61 -50.31 22.98 36.79
N VAL A 62 -51.28 23.65 36.16
CA VAL A 62 -51.56 23.51 34.72
C VAL A 62 -50.37 23.99 33.89
N LEU A 63 -49.76 25.12 34.24
CA LEU A 63 -48.56 25.64 33.58
C LEU A 63 -47.38 24.67 33.73
N LEU A 64 -47.12 24.15 34.93
CA LEU A 64 -46.03 23.19 35.16
C LEU A 64 -46.27 21.87 34.41
N GLY A 65 -47.48 21.32 34.49
CA GLY A 65 -47.84 20.07 33.82
C GLY A 65 -47.75 20.19 32.30
N LYS A 66 -48.18 21.30 31.72
CA LYS A 66 -48.22 21.48 30.25
C LYS A 66 -46.89 21.95 29.65
N PHE A 67 -46.07 22.74 30.37
CA PHE A 67 -44.82 23.28 29.83
C PHE A 67 -43.54 22.62 30.36
N VAL A 68 -43.47 22.28 31.65
CA VAL A 68 -42.22 21.79 32.26
C VAL A 68 -42.07 20.28 32.07
N TYR A 69 -43.13 19.52 32.31
CA TYR A 69 -43.14 18.06 32.18
C TYR A 69 -42.68 17.55 30.80
N PRO A 70 -43.20 18.04 29.65
CA PRO A 70 -42.75 17.56 28.34
C PRO A 70 -41.29 17.94 28.03
N LYS A 71 -40.79 19.06 28.55
CA LYS A 71 -39.38 19.46 28.37
C LYS A 71 -38.44 18.59 29.19
N LEU A 72 -38.87 18.14 30.37
CA LEU A 72 -38.09 17.26 31.24
C LEU A 72 -37.98 15.84 30.64
N ILE A 73 -39.11 15.26 30.21
CA ILE A 73 -39.11 13.92 29.58
C ILE A 73 -38.30 13.96 28.29
N GLY A 74 -38.50 14.96 27.43
CA GLY A 74 -37.72 15.06 26.19
C GLY A 74 -36.21 15.16 26.41
N ALA A 75 -35.76 15.74 27.53
CA ALA A 75 -34.34 15.79 27.87
C ALA A 75 -33.79 14.43 28.37
N ILE A 76 -34.64 13.60 28.99
CA ILE A 76 -34.29 12.24 29.42
C ILE A 76 -34.26 11.33 28.19
N ASP A 77 -35.30 11.35 27.35
CA ASP A 77 -35.37 10.56 26.12
C ASP A 77 -34.20 10.89 25.18
N ALA A 78 -33.81 12.17 25.07
CA ALA A 78 -32.66 12.57 24.26
C ALA A 78 -31.34 12.00 24.79
N ARG A 79 -31.17 11.89 26.12
CA ARG A 79 -29.99 11.26 26.72
C ARG A 79 -29.99 9.76 26.49
N GLU A 80 -31.14 9.12 26.67
CA GLU A 80 -31.30 7.70 26.44
C GLU A 80 -30.98 7.35 24.97
N LYS A 81 -31.57 8.07 24.02
CA LYS A 81 -31.27 7.92 22.59
C LYS A 81 -29.80 8.13 22.26
N ALA A 82 -29.18 9.19 22.80
CA ALA A 82 -27.75 9.44 22.57
C ALA A 82 -26.87 8.30 23.10
N ILE A 83 -27.22 7.70 24.25
CA ILE A 83 -26.49 6.55 24.79
C ILE A 83 -26.66 5.33 23.89
N PHE A 84 -27.89 5.02 23.48
CA PHE A 84 -28.15 3.91 22.56
C PHE A 84 -27.44 4.08 21.22
N GLU A 85 -27.55 5.24 20.59
CA GLU A 85 -26.84 5.55 19.34
C GLU A 85 -25.33 5.43 19.51
N SER A 86 -24.77 5.92 20.63
CA SER A 86 -23.34 5.82 20.89
C SER A 86 -22.87 4.37 21.12
N LEU A 87 -23.68 3.56 21.78
CA LEU A 87 -23.39 2.15 22.04
C LEU A 87 -23.50 1.32 20.76
N GLU A 88 -24.53 1.57 19.95
CA GLU A 88 -24.69 0.94 18.64
C GLU A 88 -23.55 1.33 17.70
N ALA A 89 -23.17 2.61 17.67
CA ALA A 89 -22.02 3.07 16.88
C ALA A 89 -20.71 2.42 17.34
N ALA A 90 -20.50 2.27 18.65
CA ALA A 90 -19.34 1.57 19.20
C ALA A 90 -19.33 0.09 18.80
N GLN A 91 -20.46 -0.61 18.93
CA GLN A 91 -20.57 -2.02 18.55
C GLN A 91 -20.34 -2.23 17.04
N GLN A 92 -20.91 -1.35 16.20
CA GLN A 92 -20.68 -1.39 14.76
C GLN A 92 -19.22 -1.07 14.41
N ALA A 93 -18.57 -0.16 15.13
CA ALA A 93 -17.17 0.16 14.93
C ALA A 93 -16.26 -1.03 15.30
N GLU A 94 -16.55 -1.71 16.42
CA GLU A 94 -15.83 -2.91 16.86
C GLU A 94 -15.99 -4.05 15.84
N SER A 95 -17.23 -4.36 15.44
CA SER A 95 -17.48 -5.40 14.42
C SER A 95 -16.82 -5.08 13.08
N LYS A 96 -16.85 -3.82 12.63
CA LYS A 96 -16.12 -3.40 11.42
C LYS A 96 -14.61 -3.51 11.58
N ALA A 97 -14.07 -3.21 12.76
CA ALA A 97 -12.65 -3.34 13.04
C ALA A 97 -12.22 -4.81 12.99
N GLU A 98 -13.00 -5.72 13.58
CA GLU A 98 -12.77 -7.17 13.50
C GLU A 98 -12.82 -7.67 12.05
N GLU A 99 -13.84 -7.28 11.27
CA GLU A 99 -13.94 -7.65 9.86
C GLU A 99 -12.74 -7.14 9.04
N VAL A 100 -12.30 -5.90 9.29
CA VAL A 100 -11.14 -5.31 8.62
C VAL A 100 -9.88 -6.05 9.03
N GLU A 101 -9.72 -6.41 10.30
CA GLU A 101 -8.57 -7.17 10.78
C GLU A 101 -8.51 -8.56 10.12
N GLU A 102 -9.64 -9.25 10.00
CA GLU A 102 -9.72 -10.52 9.26
C GLU A 102 -9.37 -10.36 7.78
N LYS A 103 -9.91 -9.32 7.11
CA LYS A 103 -9.60 -9.03 5.71
C LYS A 103 -8.11 -8.73 5.53
N VAL A 104 -7.51 -7.94 6.42
CA VAL A 104 -6.07 -7.64 6.41
C VAL A 104 -5.25 -8.91 6.63
N LYS A 105 -5.62 -9.77 7.57
CA LYS A 105 -4.94 -11.07 7.80
C LYS A 105 -4.99 -11.96 6.55
N LYS A 106 -6.15 -12.04 5.89
CA LYS A 106 -6.32 -12.79 4.64
C LYS A 106 -5.45 -12.21 3.52
N LEU A 107 -5.52 -10.90 3.29
CA LEU A 107 -4.71 -10.20 2.28
C LEU A 107 -3.21 -10.35 2.54
N LEU A 108 -2.76 -10.27 3.79
CA LEU A 108 -1.34 -10.49 4.13
C LEU A 108 -0.90 -11.93 3.86
N THR A 109 -1.79 -12.91 4.08
CA THR A 109 -1.50 -14.32 3.82
C THR A 109 -1.43 -14.59 2.32
N GLU A 110 -2.37 -14.04 1.55
CA GLU A 110 -2.37 -14.09 0.09
C GLU A 110 -1.14 -13.40 -0.51
N ALA A 111 -0.82 -12.17 -0.08
CA ALA A 111 0.35 -11.45 -0.53
C ALA A 111 1.67 -12.19 -0.23
N ARG A 112 1.77 -12.85 0.94
CA ARG A 112 2.93 -13.69 1.27
C ARG A 112 3.03 -14.92 0.37
N LYS A 113 1.89 -15.54 0.04
CA LYS A 113 1.85 -16.68 -0.87
C LYS A 113 2.25 -16.26 -2.28
N GLU A 114 1.68 -15.18 -2.79
CA GLU A 114 2.04 -14.62 -4.10
C GLU A 114 3.52 -14.24 -4.16
N ALA A 115 4.05 -13.58 -3.13
CA ALA A 115 5.48 -13.26 -3.06
C ALA A 115 6.36 -14.51 -3.07
N ALA A 116 5.98 -15.57 -2.34
CA ALA A 116 6.69 -16.84 -2.35
C ALA A 116 6.64 -17.51 -3.73
N ASP A 117 5.49 -17.46 -4.40
CA ASP A 117 5.30 -18.00 -5.75
C ASP A 117 6.13 -17.23 -6.79
N ILE A 118 6.15 -15.88 -6.72
CA ILE A 118 7.00 -15.04 -7.57
C ILE A 118 8.47 -15.39 -7.39
N VAL A 119 8.94 -15.52 -6.15
CA VAL A 119 10.34 -15.89 -5.86
C VAL A 119 10.66 -17.29 -6.37
N ALA A 120 9.73 -18.24 -6.25
CA ALA A 120 9.92 -19.60 -6.75
C ALA A 120 10.00 -19.63 -8.28
N VAL A 121 9.13 -18.90 -8.97
CA VAL A 121 9.15 -18.76 -10.44
C VAL A 121 10.44 -18.09 -10.89
N ALA A 122 10.82 -16.96 -10.28
CA ALA A 122 12.06 -16.25 -10.62
C ALA A 122 13.31 -17.13 -10.43
N LYS A 123 13.37 -17.92 -9.36
CA LYS A 123 14.49 -18.88 -9.15
C LYS A 123 14.52 -19.97 -10.21
N LYS A 124 13.36 -20.49 -10.60
CA LYS A 124 13.26 -21.51 -11.65
C LYS A 124 13.67 -20.96 -13.01
N GLU A 125 13.22 -19.76 -13.36
CA GLU A 125 13.59 -19.08 -14.59
C GLU A 125 15.08 -18.75 -14.63
N ALA A 126 15.64 -18.21 -13.53
CA ALA A 126 17.07 -17.95 -13.42
C ALA A 126 17.91 -19.23 -13.58
N ALA A 127 17.51 -20.34 -12.94
CA ALA A 127 18.21 -21.61 -13.11
C ALA A 127 18.13 -22.14 -14.55
N ALA A 128 16.98 -21.99 -15.22
CA ALA A 128 16.81 -22.38 -16.61
C ALA A 128 17.64 -21.49 -17.55
N GLU A 129 17.70 -20.18 -17.30
CA GLU A 129 18.49 -19.23 -18.08
C GLU A 129 19.99 -19.49 -17.93
N VAL A 130 20.47 -19.73 -16.70
CA VAL A 130 21.87 -20.11 -16.45
C VAL A 130 22.20 -21.41 -17.19
N GLY A 131 21.35 -22.44 -17.10
CA GLY A 131 21.57 -23.69 -17.83
C GLY A 131 21.60 -23.51 -19.35
N ALA A 132 20.71 -22.66 -19.90
CA ALA A 132 20.70 -22.33 -21.32
C ALA A 132 21.95 -21.54 -21.74
N ALA A 133 22.41 -20.61 -20.90
CA ALA A 133 23.61 -19.82 -21.12
C ALA A 133 24.86 -20.71 -21.11
N GLU A 134 24.98 -21.62 -20.15
CA GLU A 134 26.07 -22.60 -20.07
C GLU A 134 26.08 -23.53 -21.30
N ALA A 135 24.93 -24.08 -21.69
CA ALA A 135 24.82 -24.92 -22.88
C ALA A 135 25.24 -24.17 -24.15
N LYS A 136 24.82 -22.91 -24.29
CA LYS A 136 25.20 -22.04 -25.42
C LYS A 136 26.69 -21.70 -25.39
N ALA A 137 27.26 -21.44 -24.21
CA ALA A 137 28.68 -21.17 -24.03
C ALA A 137 29.52 -22.40 -24.40
N LYS A 138 29.12 -23.60 -23.95
CA LYS A 138 29.78 -24.85 -24.31
C LYS A 138 29.75 -25.10 -25.81
N LYS A 139 28.58 -24.94 -26.45
CA LYS A 139 28.45 -25.08 -27.91
C LYS A 139 29.32 -24.08 -28.67
N ARG A 140 29.41 -22.83 -28.19
CA ARG A 140 30.30 -21.82 -28.78
C ARG A 140 31.77 -22.19 -28.60
N ALA A 141 32.16 -22.68 -27.43
CA ALA A 141 33.53 -23.12 -27.18
C ALA A 141 33.91 -24.30 -28.08
N GLU A 142 33.03 -25.30 -28.24
CA GLU A 142 33.21 -26.42 -29.16
C GLU A 142 33.38 -25.93 -30.61
N HIS A 143 32.57 -24.96 -31.05
CA HIS A 143 32.69 -24.37 -32.38
C HIS A 143 34.03 -23.63 -32.56
N ILE A 144 34.45 -22.83 -31.59
CA ILE A 144 35.73 -22.10 -31.64
C ILE A 144 36.90 -23.09 -31.72
N VAL A 145 36.86 -24.18 -30.95
CA VAL A 145 37.91 -25.20 -30.98
C VAL A 145 37.93 -25.92 -32.34
N ALA A 146 36.77 -26.27 -32.89
CA ALA A 146 36.69 -26.90 -34.21
C ALA A 146 37.24 -25.97 -35.31
N GLU A 147 36.87 -24.70 -35.29
CA GLU A 147 37.35 -23.69 -36.23
C GLU A 147 38.87 -23.47 -36.10
N ALA A 148 39.39 -23.40 -34.87
CA ALA A 148 40.83 -23.30 -34.62
C ALA A 148 41.60 -24.53 -35.12
N GLN A 149 41.04 -25.74 -34.97
CA GLN A 149 41.64 -26.96 -35.50
C GLN A 149 41.66 -26.96 -37.04
N GLU A 150 40.60 -26.48 -37.69
CA GLU A 150 40.56 -26.33 -39.14
C GLU A 150 41.60 -25.32 -39.63
N GLN A 151 41.67 -24.15 -39.00
CA GLN A 151 42.66 -23.12 -39.31
C GLN A 151 44.08 -23.62 -39.13
N LEU A 152 44.38 -24.31 -38.02
CA LEU A 152 45.67 -24.95 -37.79
C LEU A 152 46.02 -25.96 -38.88
N GLY A 153 45.06 -26.79 -39.30
CA GLY A 153 45.25 -27.74 -40.41
C GLY A 153 45.64 -27.03 -41.71
N GLN A 154 44.97 -25.92 -42.03
CA GLN A 154 45.29 -25.10 -43.20
C GLN A 154 46.68 -24.44 -43.07
N GLU A 155 47.03 -23.92 -41.91
CA GLU A 155 48.35 -23.32 -41.66
C GLU A 155 49.49 -24.33 -41.73
N VAL A 156 49.32 -25.53 -41.16
CA VAL A 156 50.30 -26.62 -41.27
C VAL A 156 50.51 -27.02 -42.72
N ASN A 157 49.44 -27.11 -43.52
CA ASN A 157 49.56 -27.41 -44.94
C ASN A 157 50.30 -26.29 -45.70
N LYS A 158 50.02 -25.02 -45.39
CA LYS A 158 50.76 -23.88 -45.96
C LYS A 158 52.24 -23.93 -45.57
N ALA A 159 52.56 -24.17 -44.30
CA ALA A 159 53.93 -24.29 -43.81
C ALA A 159 54.68 -25.43 -44.50
N ARG A 160 54.04 -26.60 -44.70
CA ARG A 160 54.61 -27.72 -45.46
C ARG A 160 54.92 -27.36 -46.92
N LEU A 161 54.03 -26.59 -47.58
CA LEU A 161 54.27 -26.13 -48.94
C LEU A 161 55.46 -25.17 -49.03
N VAL A 162 55.60 -24.26 -48.07
CA VAL A 162 56.75 -23.33 -47.97
C VAL A 162 58.04 -24.12 -47.75
N LEU A 163 58.08 -25.01 -46.74
CA LEU A 163 59.24 -25.85 -46.46
C LEU A 163 59.65 -26.71 -47.66
N ARG A 164 58.68 -27.25 -48.42
CA ARG A 164 58.98 -28.04 -49.62
C ARG A 164 59.64 -27.18 -50.71
N LYS A 165 59.21 -25.94 -50.90
CA LYS A 165 59.85 -25.01 -51.85
C LYS A 165 61.29 -24.70 -51.42
N GLU A 166 61.49 -24.29 -50.18
CA GLU A 166 62.81 -23.98 -49.61
C GLU A 166 63.77 -25.19 -49.71
N THR A 167 63.27 -26.38 -49.39
CA THR A 167 64.08 -27.61 -49.49
C THR A 167 64.45 -27.91 -50.95
N THR A 168 63.54 -27.70 -51.89
CA THR A 168 63.82 -27.93 -53.33
C THR A 168 64.87 -26.96 -53.84
N GLU A 169 64.81 -25.70 -53.43
CA GLU A 169 65.83 -24.68 -53.74
C GLU A 169 67.19 -25.04 -53.13
N LEU A 170 67.24 -25.46 -51.86
CA LEU A 170 68.48 -25.91 -51.22
C LEU A 170 69.08 -27.14 -51.89
N VAL A 171 68.24 -28.11 -52.27
CA VAL A 171 68.69 -29.32 -53.00
C VAL A 171 69.22 -28.95 -54.39
N ALA A 172 68.58 -28.02 -55.09
CA ALA A 172 69.06 -27.53 -56.38
C ALA A 172 70.44 -26.86 -56.25
N LEU A 173 70.61 -25.96 -55.27
CA LEU A 173 71.89 -25.30 -54.98
C LEU A 173 72.99 -26.31 -54.58
N ALA A 174 72.67 -27.29 -53.74
CA ALA A 174 73.61 -28.34 -53.36
C ALA A 174 74.01 -29.20 -54.56
N THR A 175 73.05 -29.55 -55.43
CA THR A 175 73.30 -30.31 -56.66
C THR A 175 74.17 -29.52 -57.62
N GLU A 176 73.89 -28.23 -57.82
CA GLU A 176 74.70 -27.31 -58.64
C GLU A 176 76.15 -27.28 -58.14
N LYS A 177 76.35 -27.14 -56.82
CA LYS A 177 77.68 -27.12 -56.21
C LYS A 177 78.42 -28.45 -56.40
N ILE A 178 77.76 -29.59 -56.18
CA ILE A 178 78.36 -30.92 -56.36
C ILE A 178 78.72 -31.17 -57.83
N VAL A 179 77.84 -30.82 -58.76
CA VAL A 179 78.11 -30.93 -60.21
C VAL A 179 79.31 -30.06 -60.57
N ARG A 180 79.36 -28.81 -60.12
CA ARG A 180 80.48 -27.90 -60.37
C ARG A 180 81.81 -28.40 -59.80
N GLU A 181 81.80 -29.12 -58.68
CA GLU A 181 82.99 -29.70 -58.06
C GLU A 181 83.42 -31.05 -58.68
N LYS A 182 82.48 -31.82 -59.26
CA LYS A 182 82.77 -33.09 -59.95
C LYS A 182 82.98 -32.98 -61.46
N VAL A 183 82.72 -31.82 -62.07
CA VAL A 183 83.02 -31.55 -63.48
C VAL A 183 84.55 -31.57 -63.65
N ASP A 184 85.02 -32.64 -64.30
CA ASP A 184 86.42 -32.89 -64.63
C ASP A 184 86.54 -32.75 -66.15
N ALA A 185 87.34 -31.79 -66.62
CA ALA A 185 87.43 -31.41 -68.04
C ALA A 185 87.75 -32.62 -68.95
N ASP A 186 88.47 -33.61 -68.43
CA ASP A 186 88.82 -34.84 -69.15
C ASP A 186 87.64 -35.83 -69.32
N ARG A 187 86.65 -35.82 -68.41
CA ARG A 187 85.45 -36.66 -68.52
C ARG A 187 84.41 -36.06 -69.45
N ASP A 188 84.27 -34.74 -69.43
CA ASP A 188 83.36 -34.02 -70.31
C ASP A 188 83.79 -34.13 -71.77
N ALA A 189 85.09 -34.03 -72.07
CA ALA A 189 85.62 -34.25 -73.42
C ALA A 189 85.26 -35.65 -73.96
N LYS A 190 85.39 -36.69 -73.13
CA LYS A 190 85.03 -38.08 -73.51
C LYS A 190 83.53 -38.30 -73.68
N LEU A 191 82.68 -37.66 -72.87
CA LEU A 191 81.23 -37.75 -72.98
C LEU A 191 80.71 -36.99 -74.21
N ILE A 192 81.31 -35.85 -74.55
CA ILE A 192 81.01 -35.09 -75.77
C ILE A 192 81.43 -35.89 -77.00
N GLU A 193 82.61 -36.52 -76.99
CA GLU A 193 83.04 -37.40 -78.09
C GLU A 193 82.12 -38.62 -78.28
N ALA A 194 81.64 -39.20 -77.17
CA ALA A 194 80.69 -40.31 -77.20
C ALA A 194 79.30 -39.91 -77.72
N ALA A 195 78.75 -38.77 -77.28
CA ALA A 195 77.46 -38.27 -77.74
C ALA A 195 77.49 -37.85 -79.23
N LEU A 196 78.61 -37.28 -79.69
CA LEU A 196 78.82 -36.96 -81.11
C LEU A 196 78.98 -38.21 -82.00
N LYS A 197 79.36 -39.34 -81.42
CA LYS A 197 79.46 -40.64 -82.11
C LYS A 197 78.11 -41.36 -82.23
N GLU A 198 77.20 -41.16 -81.27
CA GLU A 198 75.84 -41.73 -81.30
C GLU A 198 74.86 -40.91 -82.16
N ALA A 199 75.14 -39.63 -82.40
CA ALA A 199 74.33 -38.74 -83.23
C ALA A 199 74.70 -38.73 -84.73
N LYS A 200 75.56 -39.66 -85.17
CA LYS A 200 75.95 -39.90 -86.56
C LYS A 200 75.57 -41.31 -86.97
#